data_AF-A0AAV6HVH1-F1
#
_entry.id   AF-A0AAV6HVH1-F1
#
_cell.length_a   1.000
_cell.length_b   1.000
_cell.length_c   1.000
_cell.angle_alpha   90.00
_cell.angle_beta   90.00
_cell.angle_gamma   90.00
#
_symmetry.space_group_name_H-M   'P 1'
#
loop_
_entity.id
_entity.type
_entity.pdbx_description
1 polymer ?
#
loop_
_entity_poly.entity_id
_entity_poly.type
_entity_poly.pdbx_seq_one_letter_code
_entity_poly.pdbx_strand_id
1 'polypeptide(L)'
;MVMVESSPQEGGFNGVEFGAVGNGKTDDSEGFHTIALLLLLLCMVMVESSAQEGCFNVVEFGAVGDGETDDSEVLGNIIAPSKEDFGSGTRVWLVFSQVDGLIVSGDGDVDGNGPSWWGEYCGKVDNKCGTDGPPVLTINSCKNLQVSKLRITNAPRDDCIALNTGCSYVNITGVHCGPGHGISIGSLGKDGSKATVEEGGSGFAKKISFKDITLVDSRNPIFIDQYYCDGSKNCKNQTSAVEISDISFIGFTGTSATRAAVQLLCSESVGCNRLVLDGISITASANAGGGKDGGISSICINAHGNSSDSNMPSVPCLLPNDD
;
A
#
# COMPACT_ATOMS: atom_id res chain seq x y z
N MET A 1 3.81 18.30 -8.10
CA MET A 1 3.07 17.13 -7.65
C MET A 1 1.67 17.61 -7.72
N VAL A 2 0.87 16.83 -8.42
CA VAL A 2 -0.58 16.89 -8.42
C VAL A 2 -1.13 16.77 -7.00
N MET A 3 -1.68 17.77 -6.31
CA MET A 3 -2.46 17.54 -5.07
C MET A 3 -3.77 18.32 -5.18
N VAL A 4 -4.87 17.57 -5.08
CA VAL A 4 -5.76 17.58 -3.92
C VAL A 4 -6.63 18.83 -3.90
N GLU A 5 -7.74 18.75 -4.63
CA GLU A 5 -8.89 19.62 -4.39
C GLU A 5 -9.76 19.03 -3.28
N SER A 6 -10.32 19.90 -2.46
CA SER A 6 -11.58 19.64 -1.76
C SER A 6 -12.71 20.16 -2.65
N SER A 7 -13.79 19.39 -2.79
CA SER A 7 -14.95 19.80 -3.62
C SER A 7 -15.67 21.03 -3.02
N PRO A 8 -16.51 21.74 -3.79
CA PRO A 8 -16.64 23.19 -3.74
C PRO A 8 -17.50 23.68 -2.56
N GLN A 9 -16.86 23.91 -1.42
CA GLN A 9 -17.23 24.99 -0.50
C GLN A 9 -15.96 25.75 -0.11
N GLU A 10 -15.75 26.89 -0.79
CA GLU A 10 -14.76 27.95 -0.55
C GLU A 10 -13.60 27.60 0.41
N GLY A 11 -12.49 27.02 -0.10
CA GLY A 11 -11.26 26.92 0.71
C GLY A 11 -10.13 25.98 0.27
N GLY A 12 -10.23 25.22 -0.82
CA GLY A 12 -9.13 24.33 -1.26
C GLY A 12 -7.91 25.08 -1.81
N PHE A 13 -6.69 24.59 -1.54
CA PHE A 13 -5.43 25.11 -2.10
C PHE A 13 -4.87 24.17 -3.16
N ASN A 14 -4.57 24.68 -4.36
CA ASN A 14 -4.04 23.89 -5.47
C ASN A 14 -2.51 23.92 -5.50
N GLY A 15 -1.85 22.77 -5.30
CA GLY A 15 -0.39 22.63 -5.36
C GLY A 15 0.26 23.20 -6.63
N VAL A 16 -0.43 23.15 -7.78
CA VAL A 16 0.06 23.71 -9.06
C VAL A 16 0.17 25.22 -9.00
N GLU A 17 -0.74 25.91 -8.28
CA GLU A 17 -0.69 27.36 -8.08
C GLU A 17 0.53 27.78 -7.25
N PHE A 18 1.09 26.84 -6.47
CA PHE A 18 2.26 27.04 -5.62
C PHE A 18 3.52 26.33 -6.16
N GLY A 19 3.54 26.00 -7.45
CA GLY A 19 4.75 25.57 -8.17
C GLY A 19 4.95 24.06 -8.29
N ALA A 20 3.99 23.25 -7.84
CA ALA A 20 4.06 21.79 -7.93
C ALA A 20 3.78 21.32 -9.38
N VAL A 21 4.63 20.46 -9.94
CA VAL A 21 4.60 20.02 -11.36
C VAL A 21 4.20 18.56 -11.56
N GLY A 22 4.67 17.63 -10.72
CA GLY A 22 4.22 16.22 -10.74
C GLY A 22 4.87 15.36 -11.81
N ASN A 23 6.06 15.76 -12.24
CA ASN A 23 6.81 15.15 -13.34
C ASN A 23 7.86 14.11 -12.89
N GLY A 24 7.93 13.81 -11.58
CA GLY A 24 8.95 12.93 -10.99
C GLY A 24 10.39 13.48 -11.06
N LYS A 25 10.57 14.78 -11.33
CA LYS A 25 11.88 15.45 -11.42
C LYS A 25 11.98 16.71 -10.56
N THR A 26 10.92 17.51 -10.57
CA THR A 26 10.80 18.69 -9.72
C THR A 26 10.46 18.21 -8.32
N ASP A 27 11.24 18.64 -7.32
CA ASP A 27 10.82 18.45 -5.93
C ASP A 27 9.63 19.35 -5.67
N ASP A 28 8.51 18.70 -5.46
CA ASP A 28 7.24 19.36 -5.33
C ASP A 28 6.85 19.59 -3.86
N SER A 29 7.63 19.05 -2.90
CA SER A 29 7.40 19.23 -1.46
C SER A 29 7.44 20.69 -1.04
N GLU A 30 8.27 21.51 -1.68
CA GLU A 30 8.40 22.96 -1.43
C GLU A 30 7.10 23.74 -1.73
N GLY A 31 6.37 23.36 -2.79
CA GLY A 31 5.07 23.95 -3.10
C GLY A 31 4.05 23.68 -1.99
N PHE A 32 4.12 22.50 -1.37
CA PHE A 32 3.26 22.13 -0.26
C PHE A 32 3.71 22.70 1.07
N HIS A 33 5.01 22.83 1.32
CA HIS A 33 5.50 23.61 2.47
C HIS A 33 4.97 25.04 2.41
N THR A 34 4.92 25.64 1.22
CA THR A 34 4.36 26.99 1.02
C THR A 34 2.87 27.04 1.39
N ILE A 35 2.07 26.06 0.95
CA ILE A 35 0.65 25.96 1.33
C ILE A 35 0.49 25.75 2.84
N ALA A 36 1.24 24.83 3.42
CA ALA A 36 1.22 24.54 4.85
C ALA A 36 1.58 25.80 5.67
N LEU A 37 2.61 26.55 5.27
CA LEU A 37 2.99 27.83 5.89
C LEU A 37 1.88 28.88 5.78
N LEU A 38 1.19 28.99 4.64
CA LEU A 38 0.06 29.91 4.44
C LEU A 38 -1.13 29.54 5.34
N LEU A 39 -1.45 28.26 5.47
CA LEU A 39 -2.47 27.74 6.36
C LEU A 39 -2.12 27.97 7.85
N LEU A 40 -0.87 27.75 8.25
CA LEU A 40 -0.36 28.01 9.60
C LEU A 40 -0.32 29.52 9.95
N LEU A 41 -0.17 30.40 8.97
CA LEU A 41 -0.30 31.85 9.16
C LEU A 41 -1.76 32.27 9.39
N LEU A 42 -2.71 31.55 8.80
CA LEU A 42 -4.15 31.76 8.98
C LEU A 42 -4.68 31.14 10.29
N CYS A 43 -4.04 30.07 10.78
CA CYS A 43 -4.34 29.38 12.03
C CYS A 43 -3.11 29.41 12.95
N MET A 44 -3.05 30.32 13.94
CA MET A 44 -1.91 30.56 14.86
C MET A 44 -1.33 29.31 15.57
N VAL A 45 -0.62 28.44 14.85
CA VAL A 45 0.08 27.27 15.39
C VAL A 45 1.37 27.11 14.60
N MET A 46 2.49 26.86 15.28
CA MET A 46 3.75 26.55 14.63
C MET A 46 3.94 25.03 14.61
N VAL A 47 4.15 24.45 13.44
CA VAL A 47 4.67 23.09 13.27
C VAL A 47 5.95 23.20 12.45
N GLU A 48 7.07 22.77 13.01
CA GLU A 48 8.32 22.57 12.26
C GLU A 48 8.24 21.17 11.61
N SER A 49 8.13 21.11 10.28
CA SER A 49 8.24 19.84 9.54
C SER A 49 9.68 19.56 9.17
N SER A 50 10.26 18.48 9.69
CA SER A 50 11.53 17.93 9.21
C SER A 50 11.24 16.84 8.18
N ALA A 51 10.82 17.22 6.98
CA ALA A 51 10.66 16.25 5.89
C ALA A 51 12.07 15.76 5.47
N GLN A 52 12.29 14.46 5.56
CA GLN A 52 13.51 13.82 5.08
C GLN A 52 13.44 13.75 3.55
N GLU A 53 14.48 14.23 2.87
CA GLU A 53 14.59 14.29 1.41
C GLU A 53 14.07 12.99 0.77
N GLY A 54 12.92 13.07 0.08
CA GLY A 54 12.29 11.93 -0.61
C GLY A 54 11.11 11.24 0.07
N CYS A 55 10.67 11.62 1.27
CA CYS A 55 9.47 11.09 1.92
C CYS A 55 8.34 12.13 2.01
N PHE A 56 7.14 11.83 1.49
CA PHE A 56 5.97 12.71 1.56
C PHE A 56 4.93 12.23 2.58
N ASN A 57 4.69 13.02 3.62
CA ASN A 57 3.67 12.78 4.64
C ASN A 57 2.52 13.79 4.46
N VAL A 58 1.37 13.33 3.96
CA VAL A 58 0.21 14.20 3.65
C VAL A 58 -0.24 15.12 4.80
N VAL A 59 -0.07 14.70 6.05
CA VAL A 59 -0.44 15.51 7.23
C VAL A 59 0.52 16.67 7.46
N GLU A 60 1.81 16.49 7.17
CA GLU A 60 2.80 17.58 7.24
C GLU A 60 2.54 18.67 6.19
N PHE A 61 1.64 18.40 5.23
CA PHE A 61 1.38 19.22 4.06
C PHE A 61 -0.09 19.67 3.92
N GLY A 62 -0.87 19.60 5.01
CA GLY A 62 -2.17 20.26 5.11
C GLY A 62 -3.40 19.35 5.05
N ALA A 63 -3.24 18.03 4.95
CA ALA A 63 -4.35 17.11 5.19
C ALA A 63 -4.78 17.21 6.67
N VAL A 64 -6.07 17.42 6.91
CA VAL A 64 -6.61 17.64 8.26
C VAL A 64 -6.99 16.31 8.91
N GLY A 65 -7.54 15.38 8.13
CA GLY A 65 -7.96 14.07 8.65
C GLY A 65 -9.13 14.21 9.63
N ASP A 66 -10.10 15.08 9.34
CA ASP A 66 -11.25 15.27 10.24
C ASP A 66 -12.37 14.25 10.01
N GLY A 67 -12.32 13.50 8.91
CA GLY A 67 -13.36 12.56 8.50
C GLY A 67 -14.68 13.23 8.09
N GLU A 68 -14.69 14.56 7.95
CA GLU A 68 -15.87 15.36 7.58
C GLU A 68 -15.71 16.04 6.22
N THR A 69 -14.49 16.43 5.82
CA THR A 69 -14.19 17.03 4.52
C THR A 69 -13.40 16.08 3.62
N ASP A 70 -13.57 16.20 2.29
CA ASP A 70 -12.66 15.54 1.34
C ASP A 70 -11.29 16.21 1.49
N ASP A 71 -10.42 15.60 2.30
CA ASP A 71 -9.08 16.11 2.56
C ASP A 71 -8.23 16.14 1.28
N SER A 72 -8.56 15.32 0.26
CA SER A 72 -7.69 15.07 -0.90
C SER A 72 -8.35 14.48 -2.17
N GLU A 73 -8.48 15.26 -3.26
CA GLU A 73 -8.76 14.75 -4.62
C GLU A 73 -7.52 14.63 -5.54
N VAL A 74 -7.15 13.41 -5.94
CA VAL A 74 -6.07 13.18 -6.92
C VAL A 74 -6.61 13.34 -8.35
N LEU A 75 -6.48 14.56 -8.88
CA LEU A 75 -6.98 14.95 -10.22
C LEU A 75 -5.92 14.89 -11.34
N GLY A 76 -4.67 14.61 -11.01
CA GLY A 76 -3.54 14.61 -11.94
C GLY A 76 -2.59 13.43 -11.76
N ASN A 77 -1.50 13.43 -12.51
CA ASN A 77 -0.51 12.36 -12.46
C ASN A 77 0.57 12.69 -11.41
N ILE A 78 0.79 11.76 -10.49
CA ILE A 78 1.90 11.76 -9.54
C ILE A 78 2.89 10.70 -10.02
N ILE A 79 4.14 11.08 -10.27
CA ILE A 79 5.18 10.16 -10.75
C ILE A 79 6.31 10.12 -9.73
N ALA A 80 6.70 8.93 -9.29
CA ALA A 80 7.83 8.72 -8.39
C ALA A 80 9.16 9.18 -9.04
N PRO A 81 10.16 9.57 -8.24
CA PRO A 81 11.51 9.78 -8.74
C PRO A 81 12.06 8.53 -9.45
N SER A 82 12.97 8.73 -10.40
CA SER A 82 13.71 7.63 -11.02
C SER A 82 14.58 6.92 -9.98
N LYS A 83 15.02 5.69 -10.26
CA LYS A 83 15.94 4.95 -9.39
C LYS A 83 17.22 5.76 -9.08
N GLU A 84 17.74 6.47 -10.07
CA GLU A 84 18.93 7.30 -9.93
C GLU A 84 18.70 8.50 -9.02
N ASP A 85 17.48 9.07 -9.05
CA ASP A 85 17.11 10.27 -8.30
C ASP A 85 16.50 9.95 -6.91
N PHE A 86 16.11 8.70 -6.64
CA PHE A 86 15.45 8.29 -5.40
C PHE A 86 16.35 8.42 -4.14
N GLY A 87 17.67 8.48 -4.32
CA GLY A 87 18.63 8.48 -3.23
C GLY A 87 18.81 7.11 -2.56
N SER A 88 19.78 6.98 -1.66
CA SER A 88 20.16 5.71 -1.01
C SER A 88 19.64 5.55 0.43
N GLY A 89 18.93 6.55 0.95
CA GLY A 89 18.59 6.67 2.37
C GLY A 89 17.18 6.20 2.77
N THR A 90 16.23 6.11 1.82
CA THR A 90 14.83 5.78 2.12
C THR A 90 14.33 4.67 1.19
N ARG A 91 13.34 3.90 1.66
CA ARG A 91 12.66 2.80 0.93
C ARG A 91 11.20 3.14 0.65
N VAL A 92 10.83 4.41 0.79
CA VAL A 92 9.44 4.87 0.75
C VAL A 92 9.39 6.29 0.20
N TRP A 93 8.34 6.63 -0.56
CA TRP A 93 8.17 7.98 -1.13
C TRP A 93 6.79 8.58 -0.88
N LEU A 94 5.70 7.81 -1.04
CA LEU A 94 4.34 8.25 -0.72
C LEU A 94 3.81 7.48 0.50
N VAL A 95 3.57 8.20 1.60
CA VAL A 95 3.21 7.61 2.88
C VAL A 95 2.04 8.32 3.55
N PHE A 96 1.05 7.56 3.99
CA PHE A 96 0.08 7.99 4.99
C PHE A 96 0.52 7.37 6.31
N SER A 97 0.96 8.20 7.26
CA SER A 97 1.48 7.74 8.56
C SER A 97 0.82 8.47 9.71
N GLN A 98 0.30 7.74 10.70
CA GLN A 98 -0.29 8.31 11.92
C GLN A 98 -1.47 9.27 11.65
N VAL A 99 -2.28 8.93 10.66
CA VAL A 99 -3.42 9.74 10.24
C VAL A 99 -4.71 9.15 10.81
N ASP A 100 -5.55 9.95 11.44
CA ASP A 100 -6.96 9.60 11.74
C ASP A 100 -7.82 10.38 10.75
N GLY A 101 -8.86 9.78 10.15
CA GLY A 101 -9.92 10.50 9.42
C GLY A 101 -9.63 10.95 7.99
N LEU A 102 -8.53 10.52 7.35
CA LEU A 102 -8.18 10.96 6.00
C LEU A 102 -9.08 10.38 4.91
N ILE A 103 -9.57 11.21 3.99
CA ILE A 103 -10.29 10.80 2.77
C ILE A 103 -9.50 11.20 1.52
N VAL A 104 -9.09 10.20 0.74
CA VAL A 104 -8.45 10.34 -0.56
C VAL A 104 -9.36 9.75 -1.64
N SER A 105 -9.69 10.54 -2.65
CA SER A 105 -10.44 10.05 -3.82
C SER A 105 -9.93 10.69 -5.11
N GLY A 106 -10.33 10.18 -6.27
CA GLY A 106 -10.02 10.80 -7.56
C GLY A 106 -9.60 9.79 -8.60
N ASP A 107 -9.75 10.15 -9.88
CA ASP A 107 -9.47 9.26 -11.02
C ASP A 107 -8.01 9.43 -11.54
N GLY A 108 -7.15 10.11 -10.78
CA GLY A 108 -5.77 10.40 -11.15
C GLY A 108 -4.81 9.21 -11.04
N ASP A 109 -3.65 9.37 -11.67
CA ASP A 109 -2.62 8.33 -11.75
C ASP A 109 -1.54 8.52 -10.69
N VAL A 110 -1.15 7.44 -10.02
CA VAL A 110 0.03 7.38 -9.16
C VAL A 110 1.01 6.37 -9.77
N ASP A 111 1.99 6.88 -10.50
CA ASP A 111 3.01 6.10 -11.20
C ASP A 111 4.25 5.90 -10.31
N GLY A 112 4.57 4.63 -10.01
CA GLY A 112 5.74 4.24 -9.22
C GLY A 112 7.09 4.37 -9.94
N ASN A 113 7.10 4.84 -11.19
CA ASN A 113 8.26 4.95 -12.07
C ASN A 113 9.07 3.65 -12.19
N GLY A 114 8.37 2.51 -12.14
CA GLY A 114 8.94 1.17 -12.13
C GLY A 114 9.94 0.87 -13.25
N PRO A 115 9.77 1.34 -14.51
CA PRO A 115 10.74 1.11 -15.57
C PRO A 115 12.19 1.45 -15.22
N SER A 116 12.47 2.47 -14.40
CA SER A 116 13.84 2.77 -13.95
C SER A 116 14.41 1.71 -12.99
N TRP A 117 13.55 0.96 -12.32
CA TRP A 117 13.90 -0.07 -11.33
C TRP A 117 14.01 -1.47 -11.92
N TRP A 118 13.25 -1.75 -12.98
CA TRP A 118 13.11 -3.09 -13.55
C TRP A 118 14.40 -3.60 -14.21
N GLY A 119 15.27 -2.68 -14.65
CA GLY A 119 16.47 -2.99 -15.44
C GLY A 119 16.12 -3.42 -16.87
N GLU A 120 17.11 -3.48 -17.76
CA GLU A 120 16.92 -4.16 -19.05
C GLU A 120 16.62 -5.63 -18.78
N TYR A 121 15.40 -6.06 -19.09
CA TYR A 121 14.96 -7.45 -19.32
C TYR A 121 15.79 -8.51 -18.60
N CYS A 122 15.25 -9.09 -17.52
CA CYS A 122 15.79 -10.25 -16.80
C CYS A 122 16.54 -11.20 -17.75
N GLY A 123 17.87 -11.12 -17.73
CA GLY A 123 18.70 -11.89 -18.62
C GLY A 123 18.42 -13.36 -18.39
N LYS A 124 17.93 -14.07 -19.44
CA LYS A 124 17.64 -15.52 -19.41
C LYS A 124 18.86 -16.40 -19.08
N VAL A 125 20.01 -15.80 -18.74
CA VAL A 125 21.33 -16.44 -18.66
C VAL A 125 21.97 -16.28 -17.28
N ASP A 126 21.63 -15.27 -16.48
CA ASP A 126 22.29 -15.02 -15.18
C ASP A 126 21.36 -14.73 -14.00
N ASN A 127 20.03 -14.74 -14.18
CA ASN A 127 19.03 -14.49 -13.12
C ASN A 127 19.25 -13.16 -12.35
N LYS A 128 20.04 -12.22 -12.90
CA LYS A 128 20.20 -10.89 -12.31
C LYS A 128 19.05 -10.00 -12.76
N CYS A 129 18.01 -9.97 -11.96
CA CYS A 129 16.93 -8.99 -12.10
C CYS A 129 17.42 -7.59 -11.66
N GLY A 130 16.74 -6.52 -12.11
CA GLY A 130 16.91 -5.17 -11.55
C GLY A 130 16.71 -5.15 -10.02
N THR A 131 16.99 -4.04 -9.35
CA THR A 131 16.84 -3.95 -7.88
C THR A 131 15.39 -3.71 -7.50
N ASP A 132 14.89 -4.39 -6.46
CA ASP A 132 13.57 -4.08 -5.89
C ASP A 132 13.58 -2.63 -5.37
N GLY A 133 12.59 -1.85 -5.79
CA GLY A 133 12.36 -0.47 -5.35
C GLY A 133 11.40 -0.38 -4.18
N PRO A 134 10.81 0.80 -3.92
CA PRO A 134 9.85 1.03 -2.84
C PRO A 134 8.40 0.63 -3.21
N PRO A 135 7.53 0.32 -2.25
CA PRO A 135 6.08 0.35 -2.48
C PRO A 135 5.61 1.70 -3.03
N VAL A 136 4.55 1.70 -3.84
CA VAL A 136 3.96 2.93 -4.39
C VAL A 136 3.27 3.73 -3.29
N LEU A 137 2.26 3.17 -2.63
CA LEU A 137 1.58 3.78 -1.50
C LEU A 137 1.82 2.96 -0.24
N THR A 138 2.37 3.59 0.80
CA THR A 138 2.51 2.97 2.12
C THR A 138 1.52 3.58 3.12
N ILE A 139 0.77 2.74 3.81
CA ILE A 139 -0.20 3.15 4.84
C ILE A 139 0.27 2.57 6.18
N ASN A 140 0.51 3.44 7.16
CA ASN A 140 1.08 3.05 8.45
C ASN A 140 0.35 3.74 9.61
N SER A 141 0.00 2.99 10.65
CA SER A 141 -0.59 3.57 11.87
C SER A 141 -1.79 4.50 11.62
N CYS A 142 -2.60 4.21 10.60
CA CYS A 142 -3.72 5.06 10.19
C CYS A 142 -5.07 4.56 10.73
N LYS A 143 -5.97 5.47 11.05
CA LYS A 143 -7.32 5.19 11.52
C LYS A 143 -8.34 5.92 10.66
N ASN A 144 -9.51 5.32 10.43
CA ASN A 144 -10.61 5.95 9.68
C ASN A 144 -10.17 6.51 8.30
N LEU A 145 -9.31 5.77 7.60
CA LEU A 145 -8.76 6.17 6.31
C LEU A 145 -9.63 5.66 5.17
N GLN A 146 -9.93 6.50 4.19
CA GLN A 146 -10.62 6.14 2.96
C GLN A 146 -9.74 6.46 1.76
N VAL A 147 -9.52 5.49 0.88
CA VAL A 147 -8.81 5.69 -0.40
C VAL A 147 -9.69 5.15 -1.51
N SER A 148 -9.98 5.95 -2.53
CA SER A 148 -10.86 5.49 -3.60
C SER A 148 -10.49 5.98 -4.99
N LYS A 149 -10.85 5.18 -6.00
CA LYS A 149 -10.78 5.49 -7.44
C LYS A 149 -9.39 5.75 -8.05
N LEU A 150 -8.31 5.56 -7.29
CA LEU A 150 -6.96 5.79 -7.78
C LEU A 150 -6.51 4.76 -8.83
N ARG A 151 -5.61 5.20 -9.73
CA ARG A 151 -4.89 4.31 -10.65
C ARG A 151 -3.40 4.27 -10.32
N ILE A 152 -2.97 3.23 -9.61
CA ILE A 152 -1.57 3.00 -9.28
C ILE A 152 -0.91 2.16 -10.38
N THR A 153 0.07 2.74 -11.07
CA THR A 153 0.78 2.10 -12.20
C THR A 153 2.27 1.94 -11.94
N ASN A 154 2.87 1.00 -12.66
CA ASN A 154 4.33 0.87 -12.73
C ASN A 154 5.02 0.78 -11.37
N ALA A 155 4.55 -0.08 -10.46
CA ALA A 155 5.22 -0.25 -9.18
C ALA A 155 6.65 -0.81 -9.40
N PRO A 156 7.66 -0.36 -8.63
CA PRO A 156 9.07 -0.64 -8.90
C PRO A 156 9.50 -2.02 -8.38
N ARG A 157 8.92 -3.09 -8.94
CA ARG A 157 9.05 -4.49 -8.46
C ARG A 157 8.69 -4.61 -6.97
N ASP A 158 7.77 -3.77 -6.51
CA ASP A 158 7.23 -3.81 -5.16
C ASP A 158 5.71 -3.53 -5.16
N ASP A 159 5.11 -3.39 -3.99
CA ASP A 159 3.66 -3.26 -3.79
C ASP A 159 3.09 -2.00 -4.45
N CYS A 160 1.85 -2.10 -4.95
CA CYS A 160 1.08 -0.90 -5.22
C CYS A 160 0.65 -0.25 -3.91
N ILE A 161 0.13 -1.07 -2.98
CA ILE A 161 -0.32 -0.63 -1.66
C ILE A 161 0.28 -1.58 -0.63
N ALA A 162 1.12 -1.05 0.24
CA ALA A 162 1.66 -1.74 1.41
C ALA A 162 1.03 -1.15 2.68
N LEU A 163 0.34 -1.98 3.46
CA LEU A 163 -0.30 -1.59 4.70
C LEU A 163 0.42 -2.20 5.90
N ASN A 164 0.88 -1.35 6.80
CA ASN A 164 1.67 -1.72 7.97
C ASN A 164 0.84 -1.71 9.27
N THR A 165 1.51 -1.93 10.40
CA THR A 165 0.89 -2.05 11.73
C THR A 165 0.31 -0.71 12.23
N GLY A 166 -0.56 -0.80 13.24
CA GLY A 166 -1.26 0.33 13.85
C GLY A 166 -2.49 0.79 13.07
N CYS A 167 -2.88 0.09 12.00
CA CYS A 167 -3.99 0.52 11.14
C CYS A 167 -5.34 -0.01 11.62
N SER A 168 -6.39 0.82 11.60
CA SER A 168 -7.77 0.35 11.77
C SER A 168 -8.84 1.17 11.07
N TYR A 169 -9.95 0.54 10.69
CA TYR A 169 -11.03 1.22 9.95
C TYR A 169 -10.52 1.86 8.66
N VAL A 170 -9.78 1.09 7.86
CA VAL A 170 -9.26 1.54 6.57
C VAL A 170 -10.11 0.96 5.45
N ASN A 171 -10.57 1.79 4.52
CA ASN A 171 -11.35 1.37 3.36
C ASN A 171 -10.67 1.80 2.06
N ILE A 172 -10.34 0.84 1.19
CA ILE A 172 -9.71 1.09 -0.10
C ILE A 172 -10.61 0.54 -1.20
N THR A 173 -11.18 1.39 -2.05
CA THR A 173 -12.22 1.01 -3.00
C THR A 173 -11.95 1.48 -4.43
N GLY A 174 -12.15 0.60 -5.43
CA GLY A 174 -12.11 1.02 -6.84
C GLY A 174 -10.71 1.35 -7.36
N VAL A 175 -9.67 0.78 -6.76
CA VAL A 175 -8.28 1.07 -7.13
C VAL A 175 -7.81 0.12 -8.23
N HIS A 176 -7.14 0.68 -9.24
CA HIS A 176 -6.38 -0.08 -10.22
C HIS A 176 -4.93 -0.18 -9.76
N CYS A 177 -4.34 -1.37 -9.83
CA CYS A 177 -2.98 -1.63 -9.37
C CYS A 177 -2.23 -2.50 -10.37
N GLY A 178 -1.12 -1.99 -10.89
CA GLY A 178 -0.08 -2.80 -11.51
C GLY A 178 0.49 -2.26 -12.82
N PRO A 179 1.56 -2.88 -13.36
CA PRO A 179 2.28 -4.05 -12.82
C PRO A 179 3.01 -3.78 -11.50
N GLY A 180 3.29 -4.83 -10.71
CA GLY A 180 3.85 -4.70 -9.36
C GLY A 180 3.76 -5.96 -8.51
N HIS A 181 3.86 -5.82 -7.19
CA HIS A 181 3.57 -6.89 -6.24
C HIS A 181 2.09 -6.96 -5.85
N GLY A 182 1.29 -5.91 -5.98
CA GLY A 182 -0.14 -5.97 -5.66
C GLY A 182 -0.48 -5.26 -4.35
N ILE A 183 -1.37 -5.89 -3.57
CA ILE A 183 -1.86 -5.37 -2.30
C ILE A 183 -1.31 -6.24 -1.18
N SER A 184 -0.55 -5.63 -0.27
CA SER A 184 0.13 -6.31 0.82
C SER A 184 -0.27 -5.73 2.18
N ILE A 185 -0.60 -6.60 3.14
CA ILE A 185 -0.65 -6.26 4.57
C ILE A 185 0.59 -6.87 5.24
N GLY A 186 1.45 -6.01 5.76
CA GLY A 186 2.80 -6.33 6.17
C GLY A 186 3.84 -5.70 5.25
N SER A 187 5.11 -5.76 5.62
CA SER A 187 5.70 -6.62 6.67
C SER A 187 5.48 -6.14 8.11
N LEU A 188 4.85 -6.97 8.95
CA LEU A 188 4.57 -6.61 10.35
C LEU A 188 5.62 -7.26 11.28
N GLY A 189 6.40 -6.45 12.01
CA GLY A 189 7.31 -6.95 13.06
C GLY A 189 8.82 -6.95 12.75
N LYS A 190 9.30 -5.96 11.98
CA LYS A 190 10.74 -5.74 11.74
C LYS A 190 11.56 -5.83 13.05
N ASP A 191 12.64 -6.60 13.05
CA ASP A 191 13.61 -6.71 14.17
C ASP A 191 13.05 -7.10 15.55
N GLY A 192 11.86 -7.73 15.61
CA GLY A 192 11.21 -7.97 16.90
C GLY A 192 10.77 -6.67 17.59
N SER A 193 10.67 -5.57 16.84
CA SER A 193 10.01 -4.37 17.31
C SER A 193 8.56 -4.74 17.59
N LYS A 194 8.21 -4.87 18.88
CA LYS A 194 6.87 -4.50 19.31
C LYS A 194 6.64 -3.13 18.68
N ALA A 195 5.67 -2.99 17.79
CA ALA A 195 5.20 -1.67 17.41
C ALA A 195 4.94 -0.96 18.74
N THR A 196 5.80 -0.03 19.12
CA THR A 196 5.67 0.71 20.37
C THR A 196 4.53 1.68 20.16
N VAL A 197 3.32 1.14 20.22
CA VAL A 197 2.15 1.89 20.66
C VAL A 197 2.45 2.18 22.13
N GLU A 198 2.39 3.45 22.51
CA GLU A 198 2.57 3.86 23.90
C GLU A 198 1.74 2.95 24.81
N GLU A 199 2.40 2.38 25.83
CA GLU A 199 1.90 1.38 26.78
C GLU A 199 1.76 -0.08 26.29
N GLY A 200 2.85 -0.68 25.78
CA GLY A 200 3.17 -2.09 26.09
C GLY A 200 2.47 -3.23 25.30
N GLY A 201 1.71 -2.93 24.23
CA GLY A 201 1.05 -3.93 23.39
C GLY A 201 1.85 -4.45 22.17
N SER A 202 1.49 -5.63 21.66
CA SER A 202 1.78 -6.05 20.28
C SER A 202 0.95 -5.20 19.30
N GLY A 203 1.51 -4.79 18.15
CA GLY A 203 0.78 -3.98 17.18
C GLY A 203 -0.45 -4.69 16.59
N PHE A 204 -1.31 -3.98 15.85
CA PHE A 204 -2.49 -4.56 15.17
C PHE A 204 -2.67 -4.03 13.74
N ALA A 205 -3.38 -4.76 12.90
CA ALA A 205 -4.00 -4.28 11.67
C ALA A 205 -5.42 -4.87 11.61
N LYS A 206 -6.45 -4.05 11.79
CA LYS A 206 -7.82 -4.57 11.95
C LYS A 206 -8.92 -3.76 11.31
N LYS A 207 -10.02 -4.39 10.90
CA LYS A 207 -11.17 -3.73 10.27
C LYS A 207 -10.72 -2.97 9.01
N ILE A 208 -10.14 -3.69 8.08
CA ILE A 208 -9.60 -3.15 6.84
C ILE A 208 -10.35 -3.78 5.68
N SER A 209 -10.82 -2.97 4.75
CA SER A 209 -11.53 -3.44 3.56
C SER A 209 -10.82 -2.97 2.29
N PHE A 210 -10.61 -3.91 1.39
CA PHE A 210 -10.26 -3.67 0.00
C PHE A 210 -11.43 -4.12 -0.87
N LYS A 211 -11.95 -3.22 -1.70
CA LYS A 211 -13.14 -3.48 -2.50
C LYS A 211 -12.96 -3.04 -3.96
N ASP A 212 -13.49 -3.82 -4.89
CA ASP A 212 -13.53 -3.48 -6.32
C ASP A 212 -12.13 -3.14 -6.88
N ILE A 213 -11.14 -3.98 -6.55
CA ILE A 213 -9.74 -3.78 -6.93
C ILE A 213 -9.45 -4.46 -8.27
N THR A 214 -8.82 -3.74 -9.19
CA THR A 214 -8.37 -4.28 -10.48
C THR A 214 -6.86 -4.45 -10.50
N LEU A 215 -6.39 -5.67 -10.74
CA LEU A 215 -4.97 -6.05 -10.73
C LEU A 215 -4.45 -6.29 -12.14
N VAL A 216 -3.29 -5.73 -12.45
CA VAL A 216 -2.64 -5.89 -13.77
C VAL A 216 -1.26 -6.50 -13.55
N ASP A 217 -1.04 -7.71 -14.05
CA ASP A 217 0.26 -8.40 -14.03
C ASP A 217 0.96 -8.33 -12.64
N SER A 218 0.20 -8.57 -11.58
CA SER A 218 0.67 -8.45 -10.21
C SER A 218 1.36 -9.73 -9.73
N ARG A 219 2.51 -9.64 -9.07
CA ARG A 219 3.26 -10.83 -8.62
C ARG A 219 2.70 -11.47 -7.36
N ASN A 220 2.20 -10.68 -6.41
CA ASN A 220 1.55 -11.12 -5.16
C ASN A 220 0.17 -10.44 -4.99
N PRO A 221 -0.79 -10.66 -5.90
CA PRO A 221 -2.05 -9.91 -5.99
C PRO A 221 -2.74 -9.58 -4.65
N ILE A 222 -2.93 -10.59 -3.79
CA ILE A 222 -3.41 -10.47 -2.42
C ILE A 222 -2.39 -11.13 -1.50
N PHE A 223 -1.78 -10.33 -0.63
CA PHE A 223 -0.65 -10.78 0.20
C PHE A 223 -0.82 -10.34 1.66
N ILE A 224 -0.72 -11.29 2.59
CA ILE A 224 -0.50 -11.01 4.02
C ILE A 224 0.77 -11.76 4.41
N ASP A 225 1.74 -11.06 4.98
CA ASP A 225 3.00 -11.66 5.40
C ASP A 225 3.45 -11.19 6.79
N GLN A 226 3.31 -12.09 7.76
CA GLN A 226 3.82 -11.93 9.13
C GLN A 226 5.17 -12.62 9.36
N TYR A 227 5.80 -13.18 8.31
CA TYR A 227 7.08 -13.89 8.38
C TYR A 227 8.25 -13.08 7.79
N TYR A 228 8.00 -11.83 7.37
CA TYR A 228 9.02 -11.05 6.69
C TYR A 228 10.27 -10.82 7.54
N CYS A 229 11.40 -11.08 6.90
CA CYS A 229 12.72 -11.02 7.46
C CYS A 229 13.65 -10.43 6.42
N ASP A 230 14.40 -9.38 6.77
CA ASP A 230 15.25 -8.57 5.89
C ASP A 230 16.54 -9.28 5.42
N GLY A 231 16.51 -10.61 5.28
CA GLY A 231 17.67 -11.41 4.87
C GLY A 231 18.67 -11.67 5.99
N SER A 232 18.38 -11.29 7.25
CA SER A 232 19.18 -11.73 8.39
C SER A 232 19.04 -13.25 8.58
N LYS A 233 20.18 -13.96 8.58
CA LYS A 233 20.25 -15.45 8.57
C LYS A 233 19.68 -16.14 9.82
N ASN A 234 19.18 -15.39 10.80
CA ASN A 234 18.73 -15.87 12.10
C ASN A 234 17.33 -15.36 12.46
N CYS A 235 16.41 -15.39 11.50
CA CYS A 235 15.00 -15.16 11.83
C CYS A 235 14.44 -16.33 12.63
N LYS A 236 14.25 -16.10 13.92
CA LYS A 236 13.40 -16.95 14.74
C LYS A 236 11.95 -16.56 14.43
N ASN A 237 11.09 -17.56 14.27
CA ASN A 237 9.65 -17.36 14.15
C ASN A 237 9.19 -16.43 15.29
N GLN A 238 8.70 -15.24 14.97
CA GLN A 238 8.39 -14.23 15.99
C GLN A 238 7.13 -14.69 16.74
N THR A 239 7.28 -14.97 18.03
CA THR A 239 6.22 -15.46 18.92
C THR A 239 5.36 -14.34 19.51
N SER A 240 5.69 -13.07 19.23
CA SER A 240 4.87 -11.90 19.56
C SER A 240 4.38 -11.27 18.26
N ALA A 241 3.35 -11.85 17.68
CA ALA A 241 2.81 -11.42 16.41
C ALA A 241 1.84 -10.24 16.54
N VAL A 242 1.83 -9.41 15.50
CA VAL A 242 0.87 -8.33 15.32
C VAL A 242 -0.51 -8.95 15.11
N GLU A 243 -1.54 -8.45 15.81
CA GLU A 243 -2.90 -8.96 15.62
C GLU A 243 -3.42 -8.52 14.25
N ILE A 244 -3.76 -9.47 13.36
CA ILE A 244 -4.45 -9.17 12.11
C ILE A 244 -5.87 -9.72 12.20
N SER A 245 -6.87 -8.84 12.12
CA SER A 245 -8.25 -9.29 12.24
C SER A 245 -9.26 -8.45 11.45
N ASP A 246 -10.39 -9.04 11.06
CA ASP A 246 -11.47 -8.32 10.35
C ASP A 246 -11.00 -7.68 9.04
N ILE A 247 -10.33 -8.46 8.19
CA ILE A 247 -9.82 -8.01 6.88
C ILE A 247 -10.73 -8.54 5.78
N SER A 248 -11.20 -7.68 4.89
CA SER A 248 -12.06 -8.06 3.77
C SER A 248 -11.41 -7.73 2.43
N PHE A 249 -11.28 -8.73 1.57
CA PHE A 249 -10.91 -8.61 0.16
C PHE A 249 -12.14 -8.96 -0.68
N ILE A 250 -12.75 -7.95 -1.32
CA ILE A 250 -14.05 -8.09 -1.99
C ILE A 250 -13.96 -7.59 -3.43
N GLY A 251 -14.41 -8.37 -4.40
CA GLY A 251 -14.53 -7.91 -5.79
C GLY A 251 -13.18 -7.65 -6.48
N PHE A 252 -12.20 -8.52 -6.25
CA PHE A 252 -10.90 -8.41 -6.93
C PHE A 252 -10.98 -9.00 -8.33
N THR A 253 -10.48 -8.29 -9.33
CA THR A 253 -10.42 -8.79 -10.71
C THR A 253 -9.05 -8.58 -11.34
N GLY A 254 -8.67 -9.39 -12.32
CA GLY A 254 -7.51 -9.11 -13.18
C GLY A 254 -6.53 -10.25 -13.32
N THR A 255 -5.22 -9.94 -13.33
CA THR A 255 -4.17 -10.89 -13.70
C THR A 255 -2.99 -10.93 -12.73
N SER A 256 -2.43 -12.13 -12.57
CA SER A 256 -1.26 -12.43 -11.74
C SER A 256 -0.05 -12.82 -12.60
N ALA A 257 1.10 -12.20 -12.34
CA ALA A 257 2.40 -12.51 -12.94
C ALA A 257 3.10 -13.71 -12.29
N THR A 258 2.54 -14.28 -11.23
CA THR A 258 3.02 -15.53 -10.62
C THR A 258 1.87 -16.51 -10.40
N ARG A 259 2.20 -17.76 -10.05
CA ARG A 259 1.18 -18.77 -9.74
C ARG A 259 0.44 -18.50 -8.44
N ALA A 260 1.09 -17.94 -7.42
CA ALA A 260 0.51 -17.77 -6.10
C ALA A 260 -0.18 -16.39 -5.99
N ALA A 261 -1.45 -16.31 -6.40
CA ALA A 261 -2.17 -15.03 -6.41
C ALA A 261 -2.68 -14.58 -5.05
N VAL A 262 -3.04 -15.53 -4.19
CA VAL A 262 -3.49 -15.27 -2.82
C VAL A 262 -2.52 -15.96 -1.87
N GLN A 263 -1.86 -15.20 -1.02
CA GLN A 263 -0.96 -15.77 0.00
C GLN A 263 -1.26 -15.10 1.34
N LEU A 264 -1.70 -15.88 2.31
CA LEU A 264 -2.11 -15.44 3.64
C LEU A 264 -1.22 -16.11 4.68
N LEU A 265 -0.06 -15.52 4.95
CA LEU A 265 1.01 -16.11 5.74
C LEU A 265 1.02 -15.48 7.14
N CYS A 266 0.21 -16.02 8.03
CA CYS A 266 0.03 -15.52 9.40
C CYS A 266 0.90 -16.29 10.39
N SER A 267 1.29 -15.63 11.49
CA SER A 267 2.15 -16.20 12.52
C SER A 267 1.55 -17.48 13.11
N GLU A 268 2.39 -18.49 13.38
CA GLU A 268 1.96 -19.72 14.05
C GLU A 268 1.41 -19.51 15.47
N SER A 269 1.82 -18.42 16.13
CA SER A 269 1.45 -18.13 17.52
C SER A 269 0.20 -17.25 17.67
N VAL A 270 -0.05 -16.38 16.69
CA VAL A 270 -1.22 -15.50 16.62
C VAL A 270 -1.69 -15.49 15.16
N GLY A 271 -2.71 -16.27 14.86
CA GLY A 271 -3.25 -16.37 13.50
C GLY A 271 -4.02 -15.12 13.08
N CYS A 272 -4.13 -14.91 11.76
CA CYS A 272 -5.05 -13.89 11.25
C CYS A 272 -6.48 -14.41 11.38
N ASN A 273 -7.39 -13.58 11.87
CA ASN A 273 -8.76 -14.00 12.18
C ASN A 273 -9.82 -13.15 11.48
N ARG A 274 -10.98 -13.73 11.17
CA ARG A 274 -12.10 -13.04 10.52
C ARG A 274 -11.71 -12.42 9.17
N LEU A 275 -10.94 -13.17 8.37
CA LEU A 275 -10.68 -12.83 6.98
C LEU A 275 -11.93 -13.10 6.13
N VAL A 276 -12.21 -12.23 5.17
CA VAL A 276 -13.30 -12.42 4.19
C VAL A 276 -12.72 -12.27 2.80
N LEU A 277 -12.86 -13.32 1.98
CA LEU A 277 -12.51 -13.30 0.57
C LEU A 277 -13.76 -13.60 -0.26
N ASP A 278 -14.24 -12.61 -1.02
CA ASP A 278 -15.46 -12.77 -1.82
C ASP A 278 -15.35 -12.07 -3.17
N GLY A 279 -15.92 -12.68 -4.21
CA GLY A 279 -15.85 -12.15 -5.58
C GLY A 279 -14.42 -11.99 -6.13
N ILE A 280 -13.51 -12.92 -5.80
CA ILE A 280 -12.14 -12.91 -6.33
C ILE A 280 -12.11 -13.55 -7.72
N SER A 281 -11.57 -12.86 -8.73
CA SER A 281 -11.45 -13.32 -10.12
C SER A 281 -10.11 -12.93 -10.73
N ILE A 282 -9.07 -13.68 -10.38
CA ILE A 282 -7.68 -13.46 -10.79
C ILE A 282 -7.23 -14.63 -11.66
N THR A 283 -6.68 -14.31 -12.83
CA THR A 283 -6.18 -15.28 -13.80
C THR A 283 -4.68 -15.14 -14.04
N ALA A 284 -4.04 -16.14 -14.62
CA ALA A 284 -2.61 -16.03 -14.96
C ALA A 284 -2.40 -15.05 -16.11
N SER A 285 -1.43 -14.15 -15.94
CA SER A 285 -0.95 -13.32 -17.04
C SER A 285 -0.09 -14.14 -18.01
N ALA A 286 0.13 -13.60 -19.21
CA ALA A 286 1.06 -14.20 -20.18
C ALA A 286 2.52 -14.28 -19.66
N ASN A 287 2.84 -13.50 -18.61
CA ASN A 287 4.17 -13.41 -18.00
C ASN A 287 4.34 -14.36 -16.80
N ALA A 288 3.27 -15.04 -16.35
CA ALA A 288 3.33 -16.03 -15.29
C ALA A 288 4.14 -17.25 -15.76
N GLY A 289 5.44 -17.30 -15.44
CA GLY A 289 6.40 -18.30 -15.90
C GLY A 289 6.17 -19.75 -15.43
N GLY A 290 4.97 -20.31 -15.61
CA GLY A 290 4.59 -21.68 -15.31
C GLY A 290 3.92 -22.35 -16.51
N GLY A 291 4.30 -23.61 -16.79
CA GLY A 291 3.92 -24.36 -17.99
C GLY A 291 2.43 -24.70 -18.13
N LYS A 292 2.15 -25.58 -19.11
CA LYS A 292 0.87 -25.93 -19.75
C LYS A 292 -0.36 -26.26 -18.87
N ASP A 293 -0.22 -26.26 -17.54
CA ASP A 293 -1.30 -26.56 -16.59
C ASP A 293 -1.97 -25.29 -16.01
N GLY A 294 -1.47 -24.08 -16.32
CA GLY A 294 -2.22 -22.80 -16.35
C GLY A 294 -2.90 -22.26 -15.08
N GLY A 295 -2.87 -22.98 -13.96
CA GLY A 295 -3.63 -22.63 -12.76
C GLY A 295 -2.94 -21.62 -11.84
N ILE A 296 -3.68 -20.60 -11.43
CA ILE A 296 -3.37 -19.74 -10.28
C ILE A 296 -3.80 -20.45 -8.97
N SER A 297 -3.05 -20.27 -7.89
CA SER A 297 -3.25 -20.93 -6.60
C SER A 297 -3.33 -19.96 -5.43
N SER A 298 -3.87 -20.45 -4.31
CA SER A 298 -3.85 -19.80 -3.00
C SER A 298 -2.95 -20.55 -2.01
N ILE A 299 -2.31 -19.84 -1.08
CA ILE A 299 -1.51 -20.40 0.02
C ILE A 299 -1.97 -19.74 1.32
N CYS A 300 -2.18 -20.52 2.38
CA CYS A 300 -2.56 -20.01 3.70
C CYS A 300 -1.73 -20.69 4.79
N ILE A 301 -1.33 -19.92 5.79
CA ILE A 301 -0.70 -20.41 7.03
C ILE A 301 -1.39 -19.67 8.18
N ASN A 302 -1.97 -20.43 9.12
CA ASN A 302 -2.67 -19.92 10.30
C ASN A 302 -3.65 -18.76 10.03
N ALA A 303 -4.39 -18.86 8.92
CA ALA A 303 -5.31 -17.84 8.45
C ALA A 303 -6.74 -18.35 8.54
N HIS A 304 -7.58 -17.60 9.26
CA HIS A 304 -8.93 -18.00 9.63
C HIS A 304 -9.95 -17.02 9.08
N GLY A 305 -11.01 -17.54 8.47
CA GLY A 305 -12.00 -16.72 7.80
C GLY A 305 -12.91 -17.49 6.86
N ASN A 306 -13.61 -16.73 6.02
CA ASN A 306 -14.56 -17.26 5.05
C ASN A 306 -14.10 -16.90 3.63
N SER A 307 -14.15 -17.88 2.73
CA SER A 307 -13.96 -17.68 1.29
C SER A 307 -15.21 -18.13 0.54
N SER A 308 -15.63 -17.36 -0.44
CA SER A 308 -16.66 -17.77 -1.39
C SER A 308 -16.19 -18.90 -2.30
N ASP A 309 -17.07 -19.86 -2.59
CA ASP A 309 -16.79 -20.99 -3.50
C ASP A 309 -16.61 -20.54 -4.96
N SER A 310 -17.12 -19.36 -5.32
CA SER A 310 -16.97 -18.80 -6.66
C SER A 310 -15.63 -18.10 -6.89
N ASN A 311 -14.78 -18.02 -5.86
CA ASN A 311 -13.47 -17.36 -5.97
C ASN A 311 -12.54 -18.11 -6.93
N MET A 312 -11.83 -17.35 -7.74
CA MET A 312 -10.74 -17.80 -8.60
C MET A 312 -9.50 -16.94 -8.33
N PRO A 313 -8.39 -17.49 -7.81
CA PRO A 313 -8.25 -18.87 -7.36
C PRO A 313 -9.19 -19.22 -6.20
N SER A 314 -9.58 -20.48 -6.12
CA SER A 314 -10.25 -21.00 -4.92
C SER A 314 -9.29 -20.91 -3.73
N VAL A 315 -9.80 -20.60 -2.54
CA VAL A 315 -9.01 -20.43 -1.30
C VAL A 315 -9.44 -21.45 -0.24
N PRO A 316 -9.26 -22.77 -0.49
CA PRO A 316 -9.72 -23.82 0.42
C PRO A 316 -8.85 -23.96 1.68
N CYS A 317 -7.72 -23.24 1.74
CA CYS A 317 -6.78 -23.30 2.84
C CYS A 317 -7.14 -22.40 4.03
N LEU A 318 -8.19 -21.57 3.92
CA LEU A 318 -8.69 -20.81 5.06
C LEU A 318 -9.32 -21.76 6.08
N LEU A 319 -8.91 -21.59 7.34
CA LEU A 319 -9.49 -22.29 8.46
C LEU A 319 -10.77 -21.58 8.93
N PRO A 320 -11.70 -22.28 9.61
CA PRO A 320 -12.80 -21.63 10.31
C PRO A 320 -12.26 -20.62 11.34
N ASN A 321 -13.03 -19.56 11.62
CA ASN A 321 -12.69 -18.59 12.67
C ASN A 321 -12.50 -19.29 14.02
N ASP A 322 -11.52 -18.83 14.79
CA ASP A 322 -11.40 -19.19 16.19
C ASP A 322 -12.53 -18.49 16.97
N ASP A 323 -13.38 -19.28 17.66
CA ASP A 323 -14.51 -18.81 18.48
C ASP A 323 -14.05 -18.07 19.76
#